data_AF-A0A0F8WYH2-F1
#
_entry.id   AF-A0A0F8WYH2-F1
#
_cell.length_a   1.000
_cell.length_b   1.000
_cell.length_c   1.000
_cell.angle_alpha   90.00
_cell.angle_beta   90.00
_cell.angle_gamma   90.00
#
_symmetry.space_group_name_H-M   'P 1'
#
loop_
_entity.id
_entity.type
_entity.pdbx_description
1 polymer ?
#
loop_
_entity_poly.entity_id
_entity_poly.type
_entity_poly.pdbx_seq_one_letter_code
_entity_poly.pdbx_strand_id
1 'polypeptide(L)'
;TSLALALLDRIGRKPLLMFCPLGMSMAMLLVGFGFLMVFVKNYGRSAITATFLLVSVAIPLYFLKDSLGILGGTDIDIDRLILAEFAAASLLICAGAVLGRLKMFQYLILGLLFIPSYAVNEWILLEGGLGLVKEGLFVDTGGSIIIHAFGALFGFGAIITMTTLKEFGSTIESDATSDRFSLLGSMVLWMFWPSFCAALVAPADVPGTAINVILALCGSTLATYFASVRLRRKISAADIANAALTCGVGDRRRSRMQGPEQFETL
;
A
#
# COMPACT_ATOMS: atom_id res chain seq x y z
N THR A 1 19.28 -25.08 -22.23
CA THR A 1 19.38 -23.61 -22.10
C THR A 1 18.75 -22.85 -23.26
N SER A 2 18.90 -23.28 -24.53
CA SER A 2 18.30 -22.58 -25.69
C SER A 2 16.76 -22.63 -25.79
N LEU A 3 16.10 -23.71 -25.31
CA LEU A 3 14.63 -23.85 -25.42
C LEU A 3 13.87 -22.99 -24.40
N ALA A 4 14.43 -22.82 -23.20
CA ALA A 4 13.85 -21.95 -22.16
C ALA A 4 13.95 -20.46 -22.53
N LEU A 5 15.07 -20.04 -23.13
CA LEU A 5 15.24 -18.70 -23.67
C LEU A 5 14.31 -18.44 -24.87
N ALA A 6 14.14 -19.41 -25.76
CA ALA A 6 13.22 -19.29 -26.90
C ALA A 6 11.74 -19.29 -26.50
N LEU A 7 11.37 -19.98 -25.41
CA LEU A 7 10.02 -19.93 -24.82
C LEU A 7 9.73 -18.58 -24.15
N LEU A 8 10.71 -18.00 -23.44
CA LEU A 8 10.63 -16.64 -22.88
C LEU A 8 10.49 -15.57 -23.97
N ASP A 9 11.14 -15.78 -25.12
CA ASP A 9 11.06 -14.87 -26.26
C ASP A 9 9.72 -14.99 -27.02
N ARG A 10 9.16 -16.21 -27.12
CA ARG A 10 7.82 -16.47 -27.72
C ARG A 10 6.66 -15.98 -26.86
N ILE A 11 6.80 -16.01 -25.53
CA ILE A 11 5.80 -15.47 -24.60
C ILE A 11 5.82 -13.93 -24.66
N GLY A 12 6.90 -13.31 -25.14
CA GLY A 12 7.11 -11.88 -25.10
C GLY A 12 7.36 -11.41 -23.67
N ARG A 13 8.27 -10.44 -23.47
CA ARG A 13 8.53 -9.89 -22.13
C ARG A 13 7.29 -9.28 -21.47
N LYS A 14 6.28 -8.89 -22.26
CA LYS A 14 5.07 -8.18 -21.82
C LYS A 14 4.21 -8.99 -20.83
N PRO A 15 3.75 -10.22 -21.11
CA PRO A 15 2.97 -10.98 -20.14
C PRO A 15 3.76 -11.37 -18.88
N LEU A 16 5.08 -11.60 -18.96
CA LEU A 16 5.88 -11.88 -17.75
C LEU A 16 6.05 -10.63 -16.86
N LEU A 17 6.17 -9.44 -17.47
CA LEU A 17 6.17 -8.15 -16.78
C LEU A 17 4.78 -7.78 -16.22
N MET A 18 3.68 -8.31 -16.77
CA MET A 18 2.29 -8.06 -16.34
C MET A 18 1.80 -9.03 -15.26
N PHE A 19 2.24 -10.30 -15.25
CA PHE A 19 1.88 -11.27 -14.22
C PHE A 19 2.61 -11.04 -12.88
N CYS A 20 3.78 -10.40 -12.93
CA CYS A 20 4.59 -10.08 -11.74
C CYS A 20 3.88 -9.11 -10.78
N PRO A 21 3.36 -7.94 -11.22
CA PRO A 21 2.63 -7.02 -10.35
C PRO A 21 1.43 -7.66 -9.67
N LEU A 22 0.62 -8.43 -10.41
CA LEU A 22 -0.67 -8.95 -9.93
C LEU A 22 -0.53 -9.91 -8.74
N GLY A 23 0.37 -10.90 -8.85
CA GLY A 23 0.62 -11.85 -7.77
C GLY A 23 1.32 -11.20 -6.58
N MET A 24 2.16 -10.18 -6.81
CA MET A 24 2.94 -9.49 -5.79
C MET A 24 2.08 -8.52 -4.97
N SER A 25 1.18 -7.76 -5.62
CA SER A 25 0.23 -6.89 -4.95
C SER A 25 -0.74 -7.68 -4.07
N MET A 26 -1.30 -8.79 -4.57
CA MET A 26 -2.15 -9.66 -3.75
C MET A 26 -1.42 -10.22 -2.52
N ALA A 27 -0.14 -10.59 -2.67
CA ALA A 27 0.68 -11.00 -1.53
C ALA A 27 0.87 -9.86 -0.52
N MET A 28 1.09 -8.62 -0.97
CA MET A 28 1.15 -7.46 -0.07
C MET A 28 -0.16 -7.21 0.65
N LEU A 29 -1.31 -7.28 -0.02
CA LEU A 29 -2.62 -7.04 0.59
C LEU A 29 -2.97 -8.12 1.62
N LEU A 30 -2.91 -9.39 1.24
CA LEU A 30 -3.39 -10.48 2.08
C LEU A 30 -2.35 -10.93 3.11
N VAL A 31 -1.12 -11.16 2.67
CA VAL A 31 -0.06 -11.64 3.57
C VAL A 31 0.64 -10.48 4.24
N GLY A 32 1.04 -9.45 3.47
CA GLY A 32 1.76 -8.29 3.98
C GLY A 32 0.97 -7.54 5.06
N PHE A 33 -0.10 -6.83 4.69
CA PHE A 33 -0.96 -6.11 5.63
C PHE A 33 -1.63 -7.06 6.62
N GLY A 34 -2.15 -8.20 6.15
CA GLY A 34 -2.85 -9.16 7.01
C GLY A 34 -1.99 -9.64 8.17
N PHE A 35 -0.76 -10.09 7.92
CA PHE A 35 0.15 -10.52 8.99
C PHE A 35 0.76 -9.34 9.74
N LEU A 36 1.02 -8.18 9.11
CA LEU A 36 1.50 -7.00 9.83
C LEU A 36 0.55 -6.63 10.98
N MET A 37 -0.76 -6.70 10.74
CA MET A 37 -1.81 -6.44 11.74
C MET A 37 -1.98 -7.55 12.81
N VAL A 38 -1.34 -8.72 12.66
CA VAL A 38 -1.40 -9.80 13.67
C VAL A 38 -0.65 -9.46 14.95
N PHE A 39 0.12 -8.36 15.00
CA PHE A 39 0.87 -7.95 16.19
C PHE A 39 0.00 -7.83 17.46
N VAL A 40 -1.29 -7.48 17.30
CA VAL A 40 -2.24 -7.40 18.41
C VAL A 40 -2.54 -8.80 18.95
N LYS A 41 -2.07 -9.03 20.18
CA LYS A 41 -2.25 -10.29 20.90
C LYS A 41 -3.73 -10.66 20.99
N ASN A 42 -4.03 -11.94 20.80
CA ASN A 42 -5.39 -12.50 20.80
C ASN A 42 -6.35 -11.94 19.72
N TYR A 43 -5.86 -11.16 18.75
CA TYR A 43 -6.67 -10.61 17.66
C TYR A 43 -6.26 -11.11 16.26
N GLY A 44 -5.23 -11.96 16.14
CA GLY A 44 -4.68 -12.39 14.85
C GLY A 44 -5.71 -13.04 13.90
N ARG A 45 -6.63 -13.86 14.41
CA ARG A 45 -7.71 -14.43 13.59
C ARG A 45 -8.61 -13.35 13.00
N SER A 46 -9.05 -12.41 13.85
CA SER A 46 -9.88 -11.28 13.45
C SER A 46 -9.15 -10.36 12.47
N ALA A 47 -7.86 -10.08 12.67
CA ALA A 47 -7.05 -9.26 11.77
C ALA A 47 -6.98 -9.87 10.36
N ILE A 48 -6.67 -11.16 10.25
CA ILE A 48 -6.60 -11.86 8.96
C ILE A 48 -7.99 -11.94 8.31
N THR A 49 -9.04 -12.30 9.07
CA THR A 49 -10.41 -12.35 8.54
C THR A 49 -10.87 -10.96 8.06
N ALA A 50 -10.64 -9.90 8.83
CA ALA A 50 -10.96 -8.54 8.42
C ALA A 50 -10.22 -8.15 7.14
N THR A 51 -8.95 -8.53 7.01
CA THR A 51 -8.17 -8.31 5.78
C THR A 51 -8.82 -8.97 4.57
N PHE A 52 -9.22 -10.25 4.67
CA PHE A 52 -9.93 -10.94 3.59
C PHE A 52 -11.24 -10.24 3.22
N LEU A 53 -12.04 -9.83 4.22
CA LEU A 53 -13.30 -9.15 4.00
C LEU A 53 -13.10 -7.80 3.30
N LEU A 54 -12.13 -7.00 3.77
CA LEU A 54 -11.86 -5.68 3.22
C LEU A 54 -11.37 -5.75 1.77
N VAL A 55 -10.45 -6.67 1.45
CA VAL A 55 -9.99 -6.88 0.07
C VAL A 55 -11.13 -7.37 -0.82
N SER A 56 -11.96 -8.29 -0.31
CA SER A 56 -13.10 -8.84 -1.06
C SER A 56 -14.23 -7.83 -1.29
N VAL A 57 -14.34 -6.78 -0.48
CA VAL A 57 -15.24 -5.64 -0.71
C VAL A 57 -14.58 -4.63 -1.63
N ALA A 58 -13.30 -4.31 -1.40
CA ALA A 58 -12.60 -3.25 -2.11
C ALA A 58 -12.50 -3.48 -3.61
N ILE A 59 -12.02 -4.67 -4.02
CA ILE A 59 -11.78 -4.94 -5.44
C ILE A 59 -13.10 -4.83 -6.23
N PRO A 60 -14.17 -5.58 -5.93
CA PRO A 60 -15.40 -5.51 -6.72
C PRO A 60 -16.07 -4.12 -6.67
N LEU A 61 -16.03 -3.45 -5.52
CA LEU A 61 -16.64 -2.12 -5.38
C LEU A 61 -15.89 -1.05 -6.18
N TYR A 62 -14.57 -1.15 -6.27
CA TYR A 62 -13.78 -0.26 -7.11
C TYR A 62 -14.14 -0.43 -8.58
N PHE A 63 -14.28 -1.66 -9.09
CA PHE A 63 -14.78 -1.90 -10.46
C PHE A 63 -16.21 -1.39 -10.68
N LEU A 64 -17.06 -1.46 -9.65
CA LEU A 64 -18.45 -1.02 -9.74
C LEU A 64 -18.56 0.48 -10.04
N LYS A 65 -17.65 1.32 -9.50
CA LYS A 65 -17.64 2.77 -9.71
C LYS A 65 -17.64 3.16 -11.18
N ASP A 66 -16.92 2.37 -11.98
CA ASP A 66 -16.72 2.61 -13.41
C ASP A 66 -17.92 2.05 -14.21
N SER A 67 -18.40 0.85 -13.84
CA SER A 67 -19.56 0.23 -14.50
C SER A 67 -20.87 1.01 -14.36
N LEU A 68 -20.99 1.82 -13.29
CA LEU A 68 -22.14 2.71 -13.06
C LEU A 68 -22.02 4.05 -13.82
N GLY A 69 -20.94 4.27 -14.58
CA GLY A 69 -20.70 5.49 -15.34
C GLY A 69 -20.49 6.74 -14.47
N ILE A 70 -20.16 6.55 -13.18
CA ILE A 70 -20.02 7.65 -12.23
C ILE A 70 -18.65 8.32 -12.41
N LEU A 71 -17.59 7.52 -12.63
CA LEU A 71 -16.19 8.00 -12.62
C LEU A 71 -15.22 7.25 -13.58
N GLY A 72 -15.68 6.46 -14.56
CA GLY A 72 -14.77 5.70 -15.44
C GLY A 72 -15.42 4.88 -16.57
N GLY A 73 -14.60 4.29 -17.46
CA GLY A 73 -15.03 3.52 -18.63
C GLY A 73 -15.38 2.04 -18.33
N THR A 74 -15.74 1.21 -19.31
CA THR A 74 -16.32 -0.14 -19.06
C THR A 74 -15.37 -1.34 -19.16
N ASP A 75 -14.11 -1.14 -19.60
CA ASP A 75 -13.23 -2.26 -19.98
C ASP A 75 -12.49 -2.91 -18.80
N ILE A 76 -12.59 -4.23 -18.65
CA ILE A 76 -11.81 -4.98 -17.66
C ILE A 76 -10.39 -5.19 -18.21
N ASP A 77 -9.40 -4.53 -17.60
CA ASP A 77 -7.97 -4.68 -17.92
C ASP A 77 -7.13 -4.77 -16.64
N ILE A 78 -5.90 -5.29 -16.76
CA ILE A 78 -4.92 -5.49 -15.69
C ILE A 78 -4.60 -4.17 -14.98
N ASP A 79 -4.47 -3.07 -15.72
CA ASP A 79 -4.19 -1.75 -15.12
C ASP A 79 -5.31 -1.33 -14.14
N ARG A 80 -6.56 -1.67 -14.45
CA ARG A 80 -7.69 -1.40 -13.54
C ARG A 80 -7.68 -2.29 -12.31
N LEU A 81 -7.24 -3.54 -12.47
CA LEU A 81 -7.07 -4.42 -11.32
C LEU A 81 -5.96 -3.87 -10.40
N ILE A 82 -4.85 -3.38 -10.95
CA ILE A 82 -3.79 -2.71 -10.17
C ILE A 82 -4.34 -1.48 -9.43
N LEU A 83 -5.15 -0.64 -10.08
CA LEU A 83 -5.80 0.50 -9.43
C LEU A 83 -6.76 0.07 -8.30
N ALA A 84 -7.53 -1.00 -8.52
CA ALA A 84 -8.39 -1.58 -7.48
C ALA A 84 -7.57 -2.11 -6.28
N GLU A 85 -6.40 -2.70 -6.54
CA GLU A 85 -5.45 -3.14 -5.53
C GLU A 85 -4.88 -1.97 -4.72
N PHE A 86 -4.60 -0.83 -5.37
CA PHE A 86 -4.17 0.40 -4.71
C PHE A 86 -5.26 0.97 -3.78
N ALA A 87 -6.51 1.00 -4.24
CA ALA A 87 -7.64 1.38 -3.39
C ALA A 87 -7.79 0.42 -2.19
N ALA A 88 -7.63 -0.89 -2.40
CA ALA A 88 -7.65 -1.89 -1.34
C ALA A 88 -6.48 -1.71 -0.35
N ALA A 89 -5.26 -1.39 -0.83
CA ALA A 89 -4.12 -1.08 0.03
C ALA A 89 -4.41 0.13 0.93
N SER A 90 -4.97 1.21 0.36
CA SER A 90 -5.38 2.40 1.10
C SER A 90 -6.43 2.07 2.18
N LEU A 91 -7.39 1.21 1.85
CA LEU A 91 -8.39 0.72 2.81
C LEU A 91 -7.75 -0.10 3.95
N LEU A 92 -6.75 -0.94 3.65
CA LEU A 92 -6.05 -1.70 4.69
C LEU A 92 -5.20 -0.81 5.61
N ILE A 93 -4.64 0.29 5.08
CA ILE A 93 -3.99 1.33 5.90
C ILE A 93 -5.01 1.97 6.85
N CYS A 94 -6.20 2.33 6.33
CA CYS A 94 -7.30 2.83 7.15
C CYS A 94 -7.73 1.81 8.22
N ALA A 95 -7.83 0.53 7.87
CA ALA A 95 -8.19 -0.54 8.78
C ALA A 95 -7.18 -0.71 9.92
N GLY A 96 -5.89 -0.48 9.66
CA GLY A 96 -4.85 -0.48 10.69
C GLY A 96 -5.12 0.52 11.82
N ALA A 97 -5.72 1.68 11.53
CA ALA A 97 -6.07 2.67 12.55
C ALA A 97 -7.19 2.20 13.48
N VAL A 98 -8.22 1.54 12.94
CA VAL A 98 -9.41 1.10 13.68
C VAL A 98 -9.34 -0.36 14.15
N LEU A 99 -8.19 -1.02 13.92
CA LEU A 99 -7.96 -2.42 14.22
C LEU A 99 -8.26 -2.73 15.70
N GLY A 100 -9.00 -3.80 15.94
CA GLY A 100 -9.38 -4.21 17.30
C GLY A 100 -10.58 -3.49 17.90
N ARG A 101 -11.03 -2.37 17.30
CA ARG A 101 -12.13 -1.53 17.80
C ARG A 101 -13.44 -1.71 17.03
N LEU A 102 -13.39 -2.40 15.89
CA LEU A 102 -14.56 -2.71 15.08
C LEU A 102 -15.02 -4.16 15.26
N LYS A 103 -16.35 -4.35 15.25
CA LYS A 103 -17.00 -5.64 15.02
C LYS A 103 -16.78 -6.07 13.56
N MET A 104 -16.80 -7.37 13.27
CA MET A 104 -16.47 -7.87 11.92
C MET A 104 -17.34 -7.27 10.81
N PHE A 105 -18.65 -7.14 11.01
CA PHE A 105 -19.52 -6.51 10.01
C PHE A 105 -19.21 -5.02 9.77
N GLN A 106 -18.64 -4.32 10.76
CA GLN A 106 -18.30 -2.91 10.62
C GLN A 106 -17.11 -2.71 9.68
N TYR A 107 -16.22 -3.70 9.51
CA TYR A 107 -15.20 -3.65 8.47
C TYR A 107 -15.80 -3.69 7.06
N LEU A 108 -16.94 -4.38 6.86
CA LEU A 108 -17.66 -4.33 5.58
C LEU A 108 -18.21 -2.92 5.32
N ILE A 109 -18.83 -2.31 6.33
CA ILE A 109 -19.35 -0.93 6.24
C ILE A 109 -18.19 0.05 5.98
N LEU A 110 -17.06 -0.13 6.65
CA LEU A 110 -15.86 0.67 6.43
C LEU A 110 -15.43 0.62 4.95
N GLY A 111 -15.34 -0.58 4.36
CA GLY A 111 -15.02 -0.73 2.94
C GLY A 111 -16.04 -0.07 2.01
N LEU A 112 -17.34 -0.23 2.29
CA LEU A 112 -18.42 0.38 1.51
C LEU A 112 -18.39 1.91 1.52
N LEU A 113 -17.94 2.54 2.61
CA LEU A 113 -17.83 4.01 2.71
C LEU A 113 -16.49 4.53 2.19
N PHE A 114 -15.42 3.79 2.43
CA PHE A 114 -14.07 4.20 2.09
C PHE A 114 -13.83 4.21 0.58
N ILE A 115 -14.21 3.15 -0.14
CA ILE A 115 -13.87 3.01 -1.56
C ILE A 115 -14.53 4.09 -2.44
N PRO A 116 -15.80 4.47 -2.25
CA PRO A 116 -16.36 5.63 -2.95
C PRO A 116 -15.63 6.93 -2.61
N SER A 117 -15.22 7.11 -1.35
CA SER A 117 -14.46 8.30 -0.94
C SER A 117 -13.07 8.34 -1.58
N TYR A 118 -12.38 7.19 -1.66
CA TYR A 118 -11.12 7.04 -2.37
C TYR A 118 -11.28 7.37 -3.85
N ALA A 119 -12.32 6.85 -4.49
CA ALA A 119 -12.62 7.10 -5.90
C ALA A 119 -12.87 8.58 -6.20
N VAL A 120 -13.61 9.29 -5.34
CA VAL A 120 -13.81 10.74 -5.48
C VAL A 120 -12.47 11.49 -5.32
N ASN A 121 -11.64 11.09 -4.36
CA ASN A 121 -10.32 11.69 -4.17
C ASN A 121 -9.39 11.46 -5.38
N GLU A 122 -9.41 10.25 -5.94
CA GLU A 122 -8.69 9.89 -7.17
C GLU A 122 -9.14 10.74 -8.36
N TRP A 123 -10.44 10.84 -8.58
CA TRP A 123 -11.01 11.66 -9.65
C TRP A 123 -10.60 13.14 -9.53
N ILE A 124 -10.62 13.71 -8.33
CA ILE A 124 -10.20 15.11 -8.10
C ILE A 124 -8.70 15.30 -8.39
N LEU A 125 -7.85 14.41 -7.87
CA LEU A 125 -6.39 14.61 -7.92
C LEU A 125 -5.75 14.20 -9.24
N LEU A 126 -6.23 13.11 -9.86
CA LEU A 126 -5.63 12.55 -11.07
C LEU A 126 -6.35 12.98 -12.35
N GLU A 127 -7.68 13.07 -12.32
CA GLU A 127 -8.51 13.31 -13.51
C GLU A 127 -9.01 14.77 -13.60
N GLY A 128 -8.56 15.63 -12.70
CA GLY A 128 -8.93 17.05 -12.67
C GLY A 128 -10.38 17.32 -12.27
N GLY A 129 -11.01 16.38 -11.55
CA GLY A 129 -12.32 16.54 -10.96
C GLY A 129 -12.46 17.84 -10.16
N LEU A 130 -13.65 18.45 -10.24
CA LEU A 130 -13.96 19.75 -9.64
C LEU A 130 -13.08 20.94 -10.14
N GLY A 131 -12.16 20.73 -11.08
CA GLY A 131 -11.26 21.77 -11.60
C GLY A 131 -10.25 22.32 -10.59
N LEU A 132 -10.05 21.64 -9.44
CA LEU A 132 -9.18 22.09 -8.36
C LEU A 132 -7.69 21.83 -8.65
N VAL A 133 -7.41 20.73 -9.34
CA VAL A 133 -6.08 20.33 -9.79
C VAL A 133 -6.17 20.09 -11.30
N LYS A 134 -5.21 20.61 -12.08
CA LYS A 134 -5.20 20.34 -13.52
C LYS A 134 -4.71 18.91 -13.76
N GLU A 135 -5.35 18.21 -14.69
CA GLU A 135 -4.95 16.88 -15.12
C GLU A 135 -3.46 16.87 -15.51
N GLY A 136 -2.74 15.84 -15.04
CA GLY A 136 -1.30 15.67 -15.28
C GLY A 136 -0.36 16.60 -14.47
N LEU A 137 -0.89 17.53 -13.67
CA LEU A 137 -0.06 18.35 -12.77
C LEU A 137 0.34 17.60 -11.50
N PHE A 138 -0.55 16.74 -11.00
CA PHE A 138 -0.31 15.96 -9.80
C PHE A 138 0.52 14.71 -10.12
N VAL A 139 1.62 14.54 -9.41
CA VAL A 139 2.54 13.40 -9.59
C VAL A 139 2.66 12.66 -8.28
N ASP A 140 2.14 11.44 -8.24
CA ASP A 140 2.15 10.57 -7.07
C ASP A 140 2.34 9.09 -7.45
N THR A 141 3.43 8.81 -8.16
CA THR A 141 3.72 7.49 -8.76
C THR A 141 3.69 6.33 -7.77
N GLY A 142 4.13 6.55 -6.52
CA GLY A 142 4.09 5.53 -5.45
C GLY A 142 2.84 5.59 -4.56
N GLY A 143 1.91 6.49 -4.84
CA GLY A 143 0.69 6.67 -4.06
C GLY A 143 0.90 7.23 -2.64
N SER A 144 1.95 8.01 -2.44
CA SER A 144 2.31 8.64 -1.15
C SER A 144 1.13 9.40 -0.54
N ILE A 145 0.39 10.12 -1.40
CA ILE A 145 -0.74 10.97 -1.01
C ILE A 145 -2.05 10.23 -1.23
N ILE A 146 -2.30 9.75 -2.46
CA ILE A 146 -3.60 9.18 -2.85
C ILE A 146 -3.88 7.84 -2.15
N ILE A 147 -2.85 7.05 -1.84
CA ILE A 147 -2.98 5.76 -1.14
C ILE A 147 -2.68 5.94 0.34
N HIS A 148 -1.44 6.31 0.68
CA HIS A 148 -0.97 6.23 2.06
C HIS A 148 -1.51 7.35 2.94
N ALA A 149 -1.35 8.62 2.53
CA ALA A 149 -1.86 9.74 3.32
C ALA A 149 -3.39 9.72 3.41
N PHE A 150 -4.08 9.47 2.28
CA PHE A 150 -5.55 9.35 2.28
C PHE A 150 -6.03 8.25 3.22
N GLY A 151 -5.49 7.03 3.10
CA GLY A 151 -5.88 5.90 3.95
C GLY A 151 -5.62 6.17 5.44
N ALA A 152 -4.46 6.74 5.77
CA ALA A 152 -4.12 7.09 7.15
C ALA A 152 -5.03 8.18 7.72
N LEU A 153 -5.30 9.26 6.95
CA LEU A 153 -6.15 10.37 7.40
C LEU A 153 -7.61 9.96 7.54
N PHE A 154 -8.13 9.14 6.61
CA PHE A 154 -9.47 8.58 6.75
C PHE A 154 -9.57 7.69 7.99
N GLY A 155 -8.60 6.80 8.20
CA GLY A 155 -8.53 5.96 9.40
C GLY A 155 -8.45 6.77 10.69
N PHE A 156 -7.73 7.89 10.67
CA PHE A 156 -7.69 8.85 11.78
C PHE A 156 -9.05 9.52 12.04
N GLY A 157 -9.77 9.91 10.99
CA GLY A 157 -11.16 10.40 11.13
C GLY A 157 -12.09 9.33 11.71
N ALA A 158 -11.97 8.08 11.25
CA ALA A 158 -12.75 6.96 11.75
C ALA A 158 -12.46 6.65 13.22
N ILE A 159 -11.19 6.59 13.63
CA ILE A 159 -10.85 6.29 15.03
C ILE A 159 -11.32 7.39 15.99
N ILE A 160 -11.26 8.67 15.61
CA ILE A 160 -11.74 9.78 16.45
C ILE A 160 -13.26 9.72 16.66
N THR A 161 -14.01 9.32 15.64
CA THR A 161 -15.47 9.32 15.68
C THR A 161 -16.06 8.07 16.31
N MET A 162 -15.37 6.93 16.21
CA MET A 162 -15.92 5.62 16.60
C MET A 162 -15.35 5.06 17.90
N THR A 163 -14.22 5.57 18.40
CA THR A 163 -13.57 5.02 19.59
C THR A 163 -14.23 5.50 20.88
N THR A 164 -14.69 4.57 21.71
CA THR A 164 -15.22 4.88 23.04
C THR A 164 -14.10 5.18 24.04
N LEU A 165 -14.41 5.91 25.12
CA LEU A 165 -13.44 6.16 26.21
C LEU A 165 -12.88 4.87 26.82
N LYS A 166 -13.70 3.81 26.88
CA LYS A 166 -13.27 2.49 27.37
C LYS A 166 -12.22 1.88 26.46
N GLU A 167 -12.42 1.92 25.15
CA GLU A 167 -11.46 1.41 24.17
C GLU A 167 -10.20 2.28 24.13
N PHE A 168 -10.32 3.61 24.28
CA PHE A 168 -9.17 4.50 24.35
C PHE A 168 -8.26 4.18 25.54
N GLY A 169 -8.85 3.82 26.69
CA GLY A 169 -8.12 3.39 27.89
C GLY A 169 -7.56 1.96 27.83
N SER A 170 -7.90 1.17 26.81
CA SER A 170 -7.40 -0.20 26.68
C SER A 170 -5.96 -0.23 26.14
N THR A 171 -5.14 -1.11 26.71
CA THR A 171 -3.78 -1.35 26.24
C THR A 171 -3.78 -2.24 25.00
N ILE A 172 -2.94 -1.88 24.02
CA ILE A 172 -2.66 -2.73 22.87
C ILE A 172 -1.42 -3.56 23.22
N GLU A 173 -1.60 -4.87 23.39
CA GLU A 173 -0.53 -5.80 23.75
C GLU A 173 -0.03 -6.59 22.54
N SER A 174 1.25 -6.96 22.58
CA SER A 174 1.84 -7.97 21.71
C SER A 174 2.61 -9.01 22.52
N ASP A 175 2.91 -10.15 21.90
CA ASP A 175 3.82 -11.16 22.45
C ASP A 175 4.80 -11.65 21.37
N ALA A 176 5.73 -12.52 21.77
CA ALA A 176 6.78 -13.00 20.87
C ALA A 176 6.24 -13.73 19.63
N THR A 177 5.05 -14.33 19.68
CA THR A 177 4.46 -15.02 18.54
C THR A 177 3.77 -14.03 17.62
N SER A 178 2.97 -13.11 18.19
CA SER A 178 2.28 -12.08 17.42
C SER A 178 3.27 -11.12 16.73
N ASP A 179 4.36 -10.76 17.41
CA ASP A 179 5.44 -9.94 16.84
C ASP A 179 6.16 -10.64 15.69
N ARG A 180 6.44 -11.95 15.79
CA ARG A 180 7.06 -12.71 14.69
C ARG A 180 6.18 -12.74 13.45
N PHE A 181 4.87 -12.92 13.62
CA PHE A 181 3.93 -12.85 12.51
C PHE A 181 3.85 -11.44 11.92
N SER A 182 3.86 -10.40 12.75
CA SER A 182 3.91 -9.01 12.28
C SER A 182 5.17 -8.71 11.46
N LEU A 183 6.33 -9.17 11.93
CA LEU A 183 7.60 -9.04 11.21
C LEU A 183 7.60 -9.82 9.89
N LEU A 184 6.93 -10.99 9.83
CA LEU A 184 6.73 -11.71 8.57
C LEU A 184 5.91 -10.88 7.57
N GLY A 185 4.80 -10.29 8.02
CA GLY A 185 4.01 -9.38 7.18
C GLY A 185 4.83 -8.18 6.69
N SER A 186 5.62 -7.58 7.58
CA SER A 186 6.55 -6.49 7.25
C SER A 186 7.56 -6.89 6.17
N MET A 187 8.19 -8.07 6.27
CA MET A 187 9.14 -8.56 5.27
C MET A 187 8.49 -8.79 3.90
N VAL A 188 7.26 -9.31 3.87
CA VAL A 188 6.50 -9.48 2.62
C VAL A 188 6.21 -8.13 1.97
N LEU A 189 5.77 -7.14 2.76
CA LEU A 189 5.59 -5.78 2.26
C LEU A 189 6.90 -5.20 1.72
N TRP A 190 7.98 -5.28 2.49
CA TRP A 190 9.30 -4.76 2.12
C TRP A 190 9.79 -5.36 0.79
N MET A 191 9.65 -6.68 0.63
CA MET A 191 10.13 -7.41 -0.55
C MET A 191 9.38 -7.02 -1.83
N PHE A 192 8.06 -6.81 -1.75
CA PHE A 192 7.22 -6.53 -2.91
C PHE A 192 6.92 -5.05 -3.16
N TRP A 193 7.32 -4.17 -2.24
CA TRP A 193 7.17 -2.72 -2.39
C TRP A 193 7.73 -2.13 -3.70
N PRO A 194 8.90 -2.59 -4.21
CA PRO A 194 9.40 -2.11 -5.51
C PRO A 194 8.43 -2.38 -6.65
N SER A 195 7.74 -3.52 -6.64
CA SER A 195 6.70 -3.85 -7.63
C SER A 195 5.47 -2.98 -7.48
N PHE A 196 5.04 -2.70 -6.25
CA PHE A 196 3.92 -1.80 -5.97
C PHE A 196 4.15 -0.41 -6.55
N CYS A 197 5.32 0.19 -6.31
CA CYS A 197 5.66 1.53 -6.83
C CYS A 197 5.97 1.55 -8.34
N ALA A 198 6.30 0.40 -8.93
CA ALA A 198 6.59 0.28 -10.37
C ALA A 198 5.35 -0.11 -11.19
N ALA A 199 4.22 -0.43 -10.57
CA ALA A 199 3.14 -1.15 -11.26
C ALA A 199 2.52 -0.37 -12.43
N LEU A 200 2.45 0.96 -12.34
CA LEU A 200 1.88 1.84 -13.38
C LEU A 200 2.91 2.79 -14.01
N VAL A 201 4.22 2.55 -13.82
CA VAL A 201 5.25 3.36 -14.49
C VAL A 201 5.50 2.87 -15.92
N ALA A 202 5.99 3.76 -16.78
CA ALA A 202 6.37 3.36 -18.13
C ALA A 202 7.41 2.22 -18.09
N PRO A 203 7.36 1.23 -18.99
CA PRO A 203 8.27 0.07 -18.94
C PRO A 203 9.76 0.42 -18.92
N ALA A 204 10.15 1.54 -19.52
CA ALA A 204 11.53 2.04 -19.50
C ALA A 204 11.98 2.52 -18.12
N ASP A 205 11.06 3.00 -17.29
CA ASP A 205 11.33 3.56 -15.96
C ASP A 205 11.28 2.50 -14.83
N VAL A 206 10.78 1.29 -15.12
CA VAL A 206 10.63 0.20 -14.13
C VAL A 206 11.95 -0.12 -13.41
N PRO A 207 13.10 -0.31 -14.10
CA PRO A 207 14.36 -0.66 -13.41
C PRO A 207 14.82 0.44 -12.45
N GLY A 208 14.83 1.70 -12.90
CA GLY A 208 15.20 2.83 -12.05
C GLY A 208 14.25 3.01 -10.88
N THR A 209 12.96 2.77 -11.11
CA THR A 209 11.94 2.76 -10.05
C THR A 209 12.24 1.75 -8.97
N ALA A 210 12.44 0.50 -9.35
CA ALA A 210 12.66 -0.58 -8.41
C ALA A 210 13.94 -0.35 -7.59
N ILE A 211 15.04 0.07 -8.23
CA ILE A 211 16.32 0.35 -7.57
C ILE A 211 16.16 1.46 -6.53
N ASN A 212 15.51 2.57 -6.89
CA ASN A 212 15.33 3.69 -5.96
C ASN A 212 14.52 3.29 -4.72
N VAL A 213 13.42 2.53 -4.92
CA VAL A 213 12.59 2.03 -3.81
C VAL A 213 13.38 1.10 -2.90
N ILE A 214 14.20 0.19 -3.45
CA ILE A 214 15.05 -0.71 -2.66
C ILE A 214 16.06 0.09 -1.83
N LEU A 215 16.75 1.06 -2.44
CA LEU A 215 17.72 1.90 -1.73
C LEU A 215 17.04 2.73 -0.63
N ALA A 216 15.87 3.28 -0.91
CA ALA A 216 15.06 4.03 0.04
C ALA A 216 14.65 3.14 1.23
N LEU A 217 14.18 1.92 0.96
CA LEU A 217 13.83 0.92 1.96
C LEU A 217 15.03 0.49 2.81
N CYS A 218 16.20 0.28 2.21
CA CYS A 218 17.43 0.01 2.96
C CYS A 218 17.76 1.17 3.92
N GLY A 219 17.64 2.41 3.42
CA GLY A 219 17.83 3.62 4.22
C GLY A 219 16.87 3.69 5.40
N SER A 220 15.56 3.51 5.19
CA SER A 220 14.57 3.52 6.28
C SER A 220 14.77 2.38 7.27
N THR A 221 15.15 1.18 6.83
CA THR A 221 15.42 0.06 7.73
C THR A 221 16.58 0.38 8.67
N LEU A 222 17.69 0.89 8.15
CA LEU A 222 18.86 1.27 8.95
C LEU A 222 18.53 2.43 9.90
N ALA A 223 17.89 3.48 9.41
CA ALA A 223 17.47 4.62 10.21
C ALA A 223 16.51 4.19 11.35
N THR A 224 15.55 3.32 11.05
CA THR A 224 14.61 2.77 12.02
C THR A 224 15.33 1.98 13.11
N TYR A 225 16.29 1.13 12.76
CA TYR A 225 17.06 0.38 13.75
C TYR A 225 17.80 1.32 14.71
N PHE A 226 18.58 2.26 14.18
CA PHE A 226 19.35 3.20 15.01
C PHE A 226 18.44 4.08 15.87
N ALA A 227 17.35 4.60 15.31
CA ALA A 227 16.38 5.39 16.05
C ALA A 227 15.70 4.57 17.15
N SER A 228 15.27 3.34 16.85
CA SER A 228 14.60 2.46 17.81
C SER A 228 15.53 2.13 18.98
N VAL A 229 16.78 1.71 18.73
CA VAL A 229 17.76 1.45 19.79
C VAL A 229 18.05 2.72 20.61
N ARG A 230 18.16 3.89 19.96
CA ARG A 230 18.46 5.15 20.63
C ARG A 230 17.32 5.66 21.52
N LEU A 231 16.06 5.46 21.09
CA LEU A 231 14.86 5.94 21.78
C LEU A 231 14.33 4.93 22.80
N ARG A 232 14.29 3.64 22.45
CA ARG A 232 13.73 2.56 23.27
C ARG A 232 14.76 1.85 24.15
N ARG A 233 16.06 2.06 23.91
CA ARG A 233 17.19 1.34 24.55
C ARG A 233 17.22 -0.17 24.28
N LYS A 234 16.38 -0.65 23.36
CA LYS A 234 16.28 -2.04 22.88
C LYS A 234 15.68 -2.06 21.49
N ILE A 235 15.75 -3.18 20.80
CA ILE A 235 15.05 -3.36 19.52
C ILE A 235 13.54 -3.51 19.82
N SER A 236 12.72 -2.66 19.23
CA SER A 236 11.26 -2.77 19.27
C SER A 236 10.76 -3.44 18.00
N ALA A 237 10.10 -4.59 18.14
CA ALA A 237 9.52 -5.30 16.98
C ALA A 237 8.50 -4.43 16.24
N ALA A 238 7.68 -3.66 16.97
CA ALA A 238 6.71 -2.75 16.38
C ALA A 238 7.37 -1.61 15.59
N ASP A 239 8.48 -1.04 16.10
CA ASP A 239 9.22 0.00 15.37
C ASP A 239 9.79 -0.59 14.07
N ILE A 240 10.43 -1.76 14.14
CA ILE A 240 11.01 -2.44 12.96
C ILE A 240 9.94 -2.83 11.94
N ALA A 241 8.84 -3.46 12.38
CA ALA A 241 7.80 -3.96 11.49
C ALA A 241 7.11 -2.84 10.69
N ASN A 242 7.01 -1.63 11.25
CA ASN A 242 6.28 -0.53 10.63
C ASN A 242 7.22 0.55 10.05
N ALA A 243 8.14 1.09 10.84
CA ALA A 243 8.92 2.25 10.42
C ALA A 243 9.96 1.93 9.35
N ALA A 244 10.42 0.68 9.26
CA ALA A 244 11.31 0.24 8.18
C ALA A 244 10.67 0.38 6.78
N LEU A 245 9.34 0.47 6.69
CA LEU A 245 8.57 0.58 5.45
C LEU A 245 8.31 2.04 5.02
N THR A 246 8.66 3.03 5.85
CA THR A 246 8.27 4.44 5.66
C THR A 246 8.84 5.13 4.42
N CYS A 247 10.02 4.72 3.94
CA CYS A 247 10.59 5.32 2.72
C CYS A 247 9.96 4.78 1.42
N GLY A 248 9.30 3.62 1.45
CA GLY A 248 8.47 3.17 0.33
C GLY A 248 7.24 4.05 0.09
N VAL A 249 6.88 4.88 1.07
CA VAL A 249 5.73 5.81 1.04
C VAL A 249 6.13 7.21 0.54
N GLY A 250 7.42 7.52 0.40
CA GLY A 250 7.90 8.89 0.16
C GLY A 250 8.72 9.10 -1.11
N ASP A 251 9.03 8.04 -1.86
CA ASP A 251 9.93 8.17 -3.00
C ASP A 251 9.17 8.55 -4.28
N ARG A 252 9.27 9.84 -4.65
CA ARG A 252 9.76 10.32 -5.96
C ARG A 252 9.18 11.69 -6.36
N ARG A 253 9.67 12.76 -5.74
CA ARG A 253 9.55 14.13 -6.32
C ARG A 253 10.67 14.48 -7.31
N ARG A 254 11.67 13.63 -7.53
CA ARG A 254 12.93 14.04 -8.20
C ARG A 254 13.25 13.43 -9.57
N SER A 255 12.51 12.45 -10.09
CA SER A 255 12.92 11.79 -11.35
C SER A 255 12.64 12.61 -12.63
N ARG A 256 11.88 13.72 -12.54
CA ARG A 256 11.57 14.58 -13.70
C ARG A 256 12.36 15.89 -13.73
N MET A 257 13.20 16.15 -12.73
CA MET A 257 13.96 17.40 -12.58
C MET A 257 15.47 17.26 -12.90
N GLN A 258 15.95 16.06 -13.18
CA GLN A 258 17.35 15.86 -13.60
C GLN A 258 17.39 15.55 -15.09
N GLY A 259 17.46 16.61 -15.89
CA GLY A 259 18.09 16.54 -17.21
C GLY A 259 19.59 16.18 -17.06
N PRO A 260 20.22 15.64 -18.11
CA PRO A 260 21.54 15.00 -18.04
C PRO A 260 22.75 15.93 -17.79
N GLU A 261 22.59 17.15 -17.24
CA GLU A 261 23.65 18.17 -17.22
C GLU A 261 24.31 18.49 -15.86
N GLN A 262 24.06 17.74 -14.78
CA GLN A 262 24.61 18.14 -13.45
C GLN A 262 25.40 17.07 -12.68
N PHE A 263 26.11 16.18 -13.39
CA PHE A 263 27.22 15.41 -12.81
C PHE A 263 28.58 15.96 -13.27
N GLU A 264 28.73 17.29 -13.27
CA GLU A 264 30.04 17.92 -13.10
C GLU A 264 29.93 18.81 -11.86
N THR A 265 30.93 18.68 -10.98
CA THR A 265 31.15 19.39 -9.71
C THR A 265 30.45 18.87 -8.44
N LEU A 266 31.32 18.26 -7.60
CA LEU A 266 31.30 18.00 -6.15
C LEU A 266 30.69 16.67 -5.67
#